data_AF-A0A2S6AHG3-F1
#
_entry.id   AF-A0A2S6AHG3-F1
#
_cell.length_a   1.000
_cell.length_b   1.000
_cell.length_c   1.000
_cell.angle_alpha   90.00
_cell.angle_beta   90.00
_cell.angle_gamma   90.00
#
_symmetry.space_group_name_H-M   'P 1'
#
loop_
_entity.id
_entity.type
_entity.pdbx_description
1 polymer ?
#
loop_
_entity_poly.entity_id
_entity_poly.type
_entity_poly.pdbx_seq_one_letter_code
_entity_poly.pdbx_strand_id
1 'polypeptide(L)' 'MVKLRGEDIRSWPVPPASLSEQHELVREISLETVTTGRLRALLSRQIDLLAERRQSLITAAVTGQFDVTTASGRNLTQGV' A
#
# COMPACT_ATOMS: atom_id res chain seq x y z
N MET A 1 -27.77 2.86 -4.82
CA MET A 1 -27.70 3.88 -3.75
C MET A 1 -28.45 3.32 -2.56
N VAL A 2 -27.77 3.04 -1.44
CA VAL A 2 -28.43 2.49 -0.24
C VAL A 2 -29.29 3.59 0.37
N LYS A 3 -30.60 3.37 0.48
CA LYS A 3 -31.51 4.30 1.16
C LYS A 3 -31.57 3.92 2.64
N LEU A 4 -30.83 4.63 3.47
CA LEU A 4 -30.91 4.51 4.94
C LEU A 4 -31.97 5.49 5.45
N ARG A 5 -33.02 4.98 6.10
CA ARG A 5 -34.03 5.83 6.74
C ARG A 5 -33.62 6.07 8.20
N GLY A 6 -34.07 7.18 8.78
CA GLY A 6 -33.76 7.51 10.17
C GLY A 6 -34.35 6.54 11.21
N GLU A 7 -35.42 5.81 10.83
CA GLU A 7 -35.99 4.71 11.63
C GLU A 7 -35.05 3.50 11.70
N ASP A 8 -34.42 3.16 10.58
CA ASP A 8 -33.49 2.02 10.48
C ASP A 8 -32.28 2.22 11.40
N ILE A 9 -31.68 3.42 11.37
CA ILE A 9 -30.50 3.77 12.20
C ILE A 9 -30.82 3.72 13.70
N ARG A 10 -32.01 4.19 14.10
CA ARG A 10 -32.43 4.18 15.52
C ARG A 10 -32.62 2.77 16.08
N SER A 11 -32.91 1.80 15.21
CA SER A 11 -33.10 0.40 15.62
C SER A 11 -31.80 -0.38 15.76
N TRP A 12 -30.65 0.21 15.42
CA TRP A 12 -29.37 -0.50 15.53
C TRP A 12 -28.98 -0.73 16.99
N PRO A 13 -28.61 -1.98 17.35
CA PRO A 13 -28.14 -2.27 18.69
C PRO A 13 -26.81 -1.53 18.92
N VAL A 14 -26.76 -0.75 19.99
CA VAL A 14 -25.54 -0.09 20.45
C VAL A 14 -25.05 -0.82 21.71
N PRO A 15 -23.80 -1.31 21.73
CA PRO A 15 -23.26 -1.96 22.91
C PRO A 15 -23.28 -1.03 24.13
N PRO A 16 -23.71 -1.50 25.32
CA PRO A 16 -23.68 -0.72 26.54
C PRO A 16 -22.24 -0.70 27.11
N ALA A 17 -21.35 0.05 26.45
CA ALA A 17 -19.98 0.28 26.93
C ALA A 17 -19.94 1.53 27.80
N SER A 18 -19.22 1.48 28.92
CA SER A 18 -18.95 2.66 29.74
C SER A 18 -18.11 3.69 28.97
N LEU A 19 -18.17 4.96 29.36
CA LEU A 19 -17.34 6.00 28.73
C LEU A 19 -15.84 5.69 28.84
N SER A 20 -15.41 5.01 29.90
CA SER A 20 -14.00 4.61 30.06
C SER A 20 -13.59 3.57 29.01
N GLU A 21 -14.41 2.53 28.79
CA GLU A 21 -14.16 1.51 27.78
C GLU A 21 -14.21 2.09 26.37
N GLN A 22 -15.15 3.00 26.11
CA GLN A 22 -15.23 3.70 24.82
C GLN A 22 -13.95 4.50 24.53
N HIS A 23 -13.46 5.27 25.50
CA HIS A 23 -12.23 6.04 25.33
C HIS A 23 -11.00 5.15 25.13
N GLU A 24 -10.92 4.04 25.85
CA GLU A 24 -9.79 3.13 25.71
C GLU A 24 -9.79 2.45 24.33
N LEU A 25 -10.94 1.97 23.87
CA LEU A 25 -11.08 1.40 22.54
C LEU A 25 -10.78 2.42 21.43
N VAL A 26 -11.26 3.66 21.57
CA VAL A 26 -10.95 4.74 20.62
C VAL A 26 -9.46 5.02 20.58
N ARG A 27 -8.79 5.03 21.74
CA ARG A 27 -7.34 5.23 21.82
C ARG A 27 -6.58 4.14 21.08
N GLU A 28 -6.93 2.88 21.33
CA GLU A 28 -6.33 1.71 20.68
C GLU A 28 -6.49 1.78 19.15
N ILE A 29 -7.73 1.95 18.66
CA ILE A 29 -8.03 2.05 17.23
C ILE A 29 -7.30 3.24 16.60
N SER A 30 -7.19 4.37 17.32
CA SER A 30 -6.48 5.56 16.81
C SER A 30 -5.00 5.28 16.60
N LEU A 31 -4.35 4.58 17.55
CA LEU A 31 -2.93 4.21 17.44
C LEU A 31 -2.69 3.25 16.27
N GLU A 32 -3.56 2.26 16.09
CA GLU A 32 -3.48 1.31 14.97
C GLU A 32 -3.74 2.00 13.62
N THR A 33 -4.70 2.93 13.58
CA THR A 33 -5.04 3.71 12.39
C THR A 33 -3.85 4.57 11.95
N VAL A 34 -3.17 5.25 12.89
CA VAL A 34 -1.96 6.03 12.62
C VAL A 34 -0.85 5.13 12.08
N THR A 35 -0.65 3.96 12.69
CA THR A 35 0.39 3.01 12.27
C THR A 35 0.13 2.49 10.86
N THR A 36 -1.10 2.08 10.58
CA THR A 36 -1.54 1.61 9.26
C THR A 36 -1.41 2.72 8.21
N GLY A 37 -1.81 3.95 8.55
CA GLY A 37 -1.66 5.11 7.68
C GLY A 37 -0.20 5.39 7.31
N ARG A 38 0.71 5.31 8.29
CA ARG A 38 2.16 5.47 8.07
C ARG A 38 2.71 4.40 7.14
N LEU A 39 2.38 3.13 7.37
CA LEU A 39 2.82 2.02 6.52
C LEU A 39 2.32 2.18 5.08
N ARG A 40 1.05 2.57 4.91
CA ARG A 40 0.49 2.85 3.58
C ARG A 40 1.29 3.93 2.84
N ALA A 41 1.61 5.03 3.53
CA ALA A 41 2.39 6.11 2.94
C ALA A 41 3.81 5.66 2.52
N LEU A 42 4.47 4.85 3.34
CA LEU A 42 5.79 4.31 3.02
C LEU A 42 5.75 3.38 1.81
N LEU A 43 4.74 2.51 1.74
CA LEU A 43 4.57 1.59 0.61
C LEU A 43 4.25 2.34 -0.70
N SER A 44 3.38 3.36 -0.64
CA SER A 44 3.13 4.22 -1.81
C SER A 44 4.43 4.86 -2.32
N ARG A 45 5.23 5.45 -1.42
CA ARG A 45 6.53 6.02 -1.79
C ARG A 45 7.49 4.97 -2.37
N GLN A 46 7.50 3.77 -1.81
CA GLN A 46 8.35 2.70 -2.32
C GLN A 46 7.95 2.28 -3.75
N ILE A 47 6.65 2.21 -4.03
CA ILE A 47 6.13 1.91 -5.38
C ILE A 47 6.58 3.00 -6.35
N ASP A 48 6.47 4.27 -5.98
CA ASP A 48 6.90 5.40 -6.83
C ASP A 48 8.40 5.31 -7.15
N LEU A 49 9.24 5.09 -6.14
CA LEU A 49 10.69 4.92 -6.33
C LEU A 49 11.04 3.72 -7.20
N LEU A 50 10.30 2.61 -7.07
CA LEU A 50 10.49 1.44 -7.93
C LEU A 50 10.08 1.73 -9.38
N ALA A 51 9.01 2.51 -9.59
CA ALA A 51 8.59 2.93 -10.91
C ALA A 51 9.63 3.86 -11.57
N GLU A 52 10.16 4.84 -10.82
CA GLU A 52 11.24 5.71 -11.26
C GLU A 52 12.49 4.91 -11.62
N ARG A 53 12.92 3.99 -10.76
CA ARG A 53 14.08 3.12 -11.02
C ARG A 53 13.88 2.28 -12.27
N ARG A 54 12.69 1.69 -12.46
CA ARG A 54 12.35 0.92 -13.67
C ARG A 54 12.48 1.80 -14.91
N GLN A 55 11.95 3.02 -14.87
CA GLN A 55 12.04 3.94 -16.00
C GLN A 55 13.48 4.33 -16.32
N SER A 56 14.29 4.65 -15.30
CA SER A 56 15.71 4.98 -15.47
C SER A 56 16.50 3.81 -16.06
N LEU A 57 16.24 2.57 -15.62
CA LEU A 57 16.89 1.38 -16.18
C LEU A 57 16.50 1.14 -17.65
N ILE A 58 15.23 1.33 -18.01
CA ILE A 58 14.77 1.25 -19.40
C ILE A 58 15.48 2.32 -20.25
N THR A 59 15.53 3.56 -19.78
CA THR A 59 16.21 4.65 -20.48
C THR A 59 17.69 4.34 -20.66
N ALA A 60 18.38 3.86 -19.63
CA ALA A 60 19.79 3.48 -19.71
C ALA A 60 20.02 2.34 -20.72
N ALA A 61 19.13 1.34 -20.75
CA ALA A 61 19.18 0.25 -21.71
C ALA A 61 18.98 0.73 -23.16
N VAL A 62 17.96 1.56 -23.41
CA VAL A 62 17.62 2.05 -24.76
C VAL A 62 18.67 3.04 -25.28
N THR A 63 19.33 3.78 -24.38
CA THR A 63 20.44 4.68 -24.73
C THR A 63 21.80 3.98 -24.81
N GLY A 64 21.83 2.64 -24.65
CA GLY A 64 23.06 1.85 -24.70
C GLY A 64 24.00 2.03 -23.50
N GLN A 65 23.57 2.75 -22.46
CA GLN A 65 24.31 2.93 -21.20
C GLN A 65 24.21 1.70 -20.28
N PHE A 66 23.36 0.73 -20.62
CA PHE A 66 23.19 -0.52 -19.90
C PHE A 66 23.07 -1.68 -20.90
N ASP A 67 24.02 -2.62 -20.87
CA ASP A 67 24.01 -3.77 -21.78
C ASP A 67 23.03 -4.85 -21.31
N VAL A 68 21.89 -4.90 -22.00
CA VAL A 68 20.82 -5.87 -21.78
C VAL A 68 21.11 -7.26 -22.35
N THR A 69 22.11 -7.41 -23.23
CA THR A 69 22.44 -8.69 -23.86
C THR A 69 23.14 -9.64 -22.90
N THR A 70 24.01 -9.10 -22.03
CA THR A 70 24.68 -9.87 -20.96
C THR A 70 23.72 -10.15 -19.79
N ALA A 71 22.77 -9.26 -19.53
CA ALA A 71 21.80 -9.39 -18.43
C ALA A 71 20.66 -10.38 -18.69
N SER A 72 20.29 -10.65 -19.95
CA SER A 72 19.12 -11.46 -20.28
C SER A 72 19.29 -12.97 -20.03
N GLY A 73 20.46 -13.46 -19.59
CA GLY A 73 20.73 -14.90 -19.37
C GLY A 73 20.72 -15.76 -20.64
N ARG A 74 20.31 -15.22 -21.79
CA ARG A 74 20.28 -15.91 -23.09
C ARG A 74 21.67 -16.22 -23.65
N ASN A 75 22.71 -15.55 -23.15
CA ASN A 75 24.11 -15.81 -23.54
C ASN A 75 24.74 -17.01 -22.80
N LEU A 76 24.08 -17.60 -21.81
CA LEU A 76 24.61 -18.76 -21.06
C LEU A 76 24.48 -20.10 -21.82
N THR A 77 23.72 -20.14 -22.92
CA THR A 77 23.41 -21.40 -23.64
C THR A 77 24.11 -21.56 -24.99
N GLN A 78 25.02 -20.65 -25.37
CA GLN A 78 25.66 -20.68 -26.69
C GLN A 78 27.16 -21.03 -26.68
N GLY A 79 27.67 -21.55 -25.57
CA GLY A 79 29.07 -21.96 -25.42
C GLY A 79 29.25 -23.33 -24.78
N VAL A 80 28.75 -24.38 -25.42
CA VAL A 80 29.27 -25.76 -25.35
C VAL A 80 29.16 -26.38 -26.74
#